data_AF-A0A850LS13-F1
#
_entry.id   AF-A0A850LS13-F1
#
_cell.length_a   1.000
_cell.length_b   1.000
_cell.length_c   1.000
_cell.angle_alpha   90.00
_cell.angle_beta   90.00
_cell.angle_gamma   90.00
#
_symmetry.space_group_name_H-M   'P 1'
#
loop_
_entity.id
_entity.type
_entity.pdbx_description
1 polymer ?
#
loop_
_entity_poly.entity_id
_entity_poly.type
_entity_poly.pdbx_seq_one_letter_code
_entity_poly.pdbx_strand_id
1 'polypeptide(L)'
;MQIEALDDSELKPKRTITEAYKIIPDNVYTKKWVPLAPLTLYDLQFNDWREYRTLVAERFDESEARIFQKRMEDGFDLEKALQEGQIKRKSETMVYWGYPPNLTIRADLHSSSSVMIYGPSHDISFLGVNDVTREIRSGFNIHMEEGYPVDYWFMFPNDEYLDRRHMKLGYKLKEIPKRIDDLSIAASRVRDIMLDLRNERNPQWANSSYQVSLFFLMVGGAKGFSNYDAIGQTYDGVNAQNKYGLPHSLFLYEPWPPMLNTMFALTRSQWCQSISRMLSMNQLYMQHLDKTLIDYGKKHYPDEYYRSLRNMSYRLKVLGVPLPWQTMECIPPEYDPVRGEWKTIEWKYPKGPRVFYEDLDLSFDEAISGILFNITHRSKVEKVTRDHIISLGHGLDTKYLKPEGWAEEEKRKRRLRRKVKKIRKVIKFKKDD
;
A
#
# COMPACT_ATOMS: atom_id res chain seq x y z
N MET A 1 24.46 -7.13 -10.80
CA MET A 1 23.96 -6.49 -12.04
C MET A 1 23.21 -5.24 -11.61
N GLN A 2 23.75 -4.06 -11.91
CA GLN A 2 23.11 -2.79 -11.58
C GLN A 2 21.84 -2.63 -12.43
N ILE A 3 20.77 -2.08 -11.86
CA ILE A 3 19.58 -1.69 -12.62
C ILE A 3 19.81 -0.27 -13.08
N GLU A 4 19.94 -0.09 -14.40
CA GLU A 4 20.00 1.23 -15.00
C GLU A 4 18.59 1.71 -15.34
N ALA A 5 18.36 3.01 -15.19
CA ALA A 5 17.11 3.61 -15.63
C ALA A 5 17.06 3.59 -17.17
N LEU A 6 15.88 3.34 -17.74
CA LEU A 6 15.72 3.37 -19.19
C LEU A 6 15.96 4.78 -19.76
N ASP A 7 16.37 4.84 -21.03
CA ASP A 7 16.54 6.08 -21.78
C ASP A 7 15.18 6.79 -22.00
N ASP A 8 15.20 8.11 -22.12
CA ASP A 8 14.02 8.96 -22.26
C ASP A 8 13.18 8.58 -23.50
N SER A 9 13.83 8.10 -24.56
CA SER A 9 13.17 7.62 -25.76
C SER A 9 12.23 6.43 -25.50
N GLU A 10 12.51 5.61 -24.49
CA GLU A 10 11.71 4.46 -24.09
C GLU A 10 10.62 4.77 -23.08
N LEU A 11 10.66 5.97 -22.48
CA LEU A 11 9.72 6.40 -21.45
C LEU A 11 8.48 7.09 -22.03
N LYS A 12 8.39 7.22 -23.35
CA LYS A 12 7.21 7.79 -24.00
C LYS A 12 6.03 6.82 -23.92
N PRO A 13 4.90 7.19 -23.27
CA PRO A 13 3.69 6.38 -23.27
C PRO A 13 3.21 6.05 -24.68
N LYS A 14 2.77 4.82 -24.92
CA LYS A 14 2.17 4.42 -26.22
C LYS A 14 0.76 4.99 -26.39
N ARG A 15 0.12 5.38 -25.29
CA ARG A 15 -1.26 5.86 -25.24
C ARG A 15 -1.52 6.77 -24.04
N THR A 16 -2.54 7.59 -24.15
CA THR A 16 -3.07 8.42 -23.06
C THR A 16 -3.74 7.54 -21.99
N ILE A 17 -4.02 8.13 -20.81
CA ILE A 17 -4.74 7.43 -19.73
C ILE A 17 -6.15 7.01 -20.17
N THR A 18 -6.85 7.87 -20.92
CA THR A 18 -8.18 7.56 -21.45
C THR A 18 -8.14 6.39 -22.44
N GLU A 19 -7.15 6.35 -23.32
CA GLU A 19 -6.97 5.22 -24.25
C GLU A 19 -6.58 3.93 -23.50
N ALA A 20 -5.71 4.02 -22.49
CA ALA A 20 -5.35 2.91 -21.62
C ALA A 20 -6.56 2.32 -20.87
N TYR A 21 -7.52 3.15 -20.47
CA TYR A 21 -8.78 2.68 -19.87
C TYR A 21 -9.68 1.97 -20.88
N LYS A 22 -9.76 2.49 -22.11
CA LYS A 22 -10.66 1.97 -23.17
C LYS A 22 -10.27 0.57 -23.65
N ILE A 23 -9.00 0.19 -23.60
CA ILE A 23 -8.55 -1.14 -24.01
C ILE A 23 -8.96 -2.25 -23.03
N ILE A 24 -9.41 -1.90 -21.82
CA ILE A 24 -9.90 -2.87 -20.83
C ILE A 24 -11.28 -3.38 -21.30
N PRO A 25 -11.49 -4.69 -21.46
CA PRO A 25 -12.79 -5.25 -21.84
C PRO A 25 -13.88 -4.97 -20.81
N ASP A 26 -15.12 -4.77 -21.28
CA ASP A 26 -16.27 -4.48 -20.41
C ASP A 26 -16.68 -5.66 -19.52
N ASN A 27 -16.28 -6.88 -19.86
CA ASN A 27 -16.54 -8.07 -19.05
C ASN A 27 -15.62 -8.20 -17.83
N VAL A 28 -14.62 -7.32 -17.70
CA VAL A 28 -13.76 -7.25 -16.51
C VAL A 28 -14.55 -6.58 -15.40
N TYR A 29 -14.86 -7.33 -14.34
CA TYR A 29 -15.71 -6.85 -13.26
C TYR A 29 -15.18 -5.52 -12.69
N THR A 30 -13.89 -5.47 -12.37
CA THR A 30 -13.29 -4.30 -11.72
C THR A 30 -12.96 -3.15 -12.65
N LYS A 31 -13.30 -3.21 -13.96
CA LYS A 31 -13.03 -2.10 -14.91
C LYS A 31 -13.56 -0.77 -14.38
N LYS A 32 -14.74 -0.75 -13.76
CA LYS A 32 -15.33 0.48 -13.20
C LYS A 32 -14.50 1.10 -12.08
N TRP A 33 -13.64 0.35 -11.40
CA TRP A 33 -12.82 0.84 -10.32
C TRP A 33 -11.38 1.19 -10.73
N VAL A 34 -10.95 0.77 -11.93
CA VAL A 34 -9.57 0.99 -12.42
C VAL A 34 -9.13 2.46 -12.33
N PRO A 35 -9.99 3.48 -12.59
CA PRO A 35 -9.58 4.87 -12.38
C PRO A 35 -9.16 5.22 -10.96
N LEU A 36 -9.63 4.48 -9.94
CA LEU A 36 -9.17 4.64 -8.56
C LEU A 36 -7.79 4.00 -8.29
N ALA A 37 -7.29 3.16 -9.21
CA ALA A 37 -5.95 2.59 -9.18
C ALA A 37 -5.10 3.15 -10.34
N PRO A 38 -4.55 4.38 -10.19
CA PRO A 38 -3.81 5.04 -11.27
C PRO A 38 -2.61 4.23 -11.77
N LEU A 39 -2.09 3.35 -10.92
CA LEU A 39 -1.02 2.43 -11.25
C LEU A 39 -1.32 1.50 -12.43
N THR A 40 -2.51 0.90 -12.41
CA THR A 40 -2.98 0.00 -13.47
C THR A 40 -3.07 0.77 -14.79
N LEU A 41 -3.57 2.01 -14.73
CA LEU A 41 -3.65 2.88 -15.90
C LEU A 41 -2.26 3.25 -16.44
N TYR A 42 -1.31 3.61 -15.57
CA TYR A 42 0.07 3.90 -15.99
C TYR A 42 0.72 2.69 -16.65
N ASP A 43 0.50 1.48 -16.13
CA ASP A 43 1.05 0.27 -16.76
C ASP A 43 0.44 0.01 -18.14
N LEU A 44 -0.88 0.14 -18.22
CA LEU A 44 -1.63 0.07 -19.47
C LEU A 44 -1.31 1.22 -20.44
N GLN A 45 -0.53 2.24 -20.08
CA GLN A 45 -0.01 3.20 -21.06
C GLN A 45 1.15 2.63 -21.90
N PHE A 46 1.82 1.59 -21.40
CA PHE A 46 2.97 0.96 -22.05
C PHE A 46 2.66 -0.43 -22.60
N ASN A 47 1.71 -1.14 -21.99
CA ASN A 47 1.39 -2.54 -22.26
C ASN A 47 -0.01 -2.70 -22.85
N ASP A 48 -0.22 -3.69 -23.72
CA ASP A 48 -1.59 -4.03 -24.17
C ASP A 48 -2.39 -4.67 -23.02
N TRP A 49 -3.71 -4.61 -23.09
CA TRP A 49 -4.58 -5.29 -22.13
C TRP A 49 -4.31 -6.79 -22.09
N ARG A 50 -4.09 -7.44 -23.24
CA ARG A 50 -3.81 -8.88 -23.29
C ARG A 50 -2.55 -9.22 -22.50
N GLU A 51 -1.52 -8.41 -22.66
CA GLU A 51 -0.24 -8.57 -21.97
C GLU A 51 -0.39 -8.35 -20.46
N TYR A 52 -1.08 -7.27 -20.06
CA TYR A 52 -1.38 -6.98 -18.67
C TYR A 52 -2.20 -8.11 -18.02
N ARG A 53 -3.22 -8.61 -18.72
CA ARG A 53 -4.07 -9.70 -18.22
C ARG A 53 -3.27 -10.99 -18.04
N THR A 54 -2.44 -11.39 -18.99
CA THR A 54 -1.61 -12.60 -18.81
C THR A 54 -0.69 -12.45 -17.60
N LEU A 55 -0.10 -11.27 -17.41
CA LEU A 55 0.71 -10.97 -16.23
C LEU A 55 -0.11 -11.09 -14.94
N VAL A 56 -1.26 -10.41 -14.86
CA VAL A 56 -2.01 -10.21 -13.61
C VAL A 56 -3.04 -11.31 -13.30
N ALA A 57 -3.56 -12.02 -14.31
CA ALA A 57 -4.62 -13.02 -14.12
C ALA A 57 -4.17 -14.47 -14.32
N GLU A 58 -3.06 -14.73 -15.03
CA GLU A 58 -2.62 -16.09 -15.34
C GLU A 58 -1.33 -16.47 -14.59
N ARG A 59 -0.41 -15.52 -14.41
CA ARG A 59 0.90 -15.76 -13.76
C ARG A 59 0.98 -15.21 -12.34
N PHE A 60 0.15 -14.22 -12.04
CA PHE A 60 0.22 -13.42 -10.82
C PHE A 60 -0.17 -14.18 -9.55
N ASP A 61 -1.10 -15.14 -9.65
CA ASP A 61 -1.73 -15.71 -8.46
C ASP A 61 -0.71 -16.44 -7.57
N GLU A 62 0.17 -17.24 -8.18
CA GLU A 62 1.24 -17.93 -7.45
C GLU A 62 2.38 -16.97 -7.12
N SER A 63 2.79 -16.12 -8.07
CA SER A 63 3.91 -15.20 -7.84
C SER A 63 3.59 -14.28 -6.67
N GLU A 64 2.46 -13.56 -6.68
CA GLU A 64 2.04 -12.65 -5.59
C GLU A 64 1.85 -13.38 -4.27
N ALA A 65 1.30 -14.60 -4.26
CA ALA A 65 1.21 -15.37 -3.02
C ALA A 65 2.60 -15.62 -2.42
N ARG A 66 3.61 -15.94 -3.26
CA ARG A 66 5.01 -16.05 -2.83
C ARG A 66 5.61 -14.71 -2.44
N ILE A 67 5.20 -13.60 -3.08
CA ILE A 67 5.60 -12.24 -2.67
C ILE A 67 5.10 -11.94 -1.26
N PHE A 68 3.82 -12.16 -1.01
CA PHE A 68 3.22 -11.97 0.30
C PHE A 68 3.90 -12.87 1.32
N GLN A 69 4.17 -14.14 0.98
CA GLN A 69 4.93 -15.04 1.84
C GLN A 69 6.29 -14.47 2.23
N LYS A 70 7.09 -14.02 1.26
CA LYS A 70 8.39 -13.44 1.54
C LYS A 70 8.29 -12.19 2.41
N ARG A 71 7.33 -11.30 2.13
CA ARG A 71 7.08 -10.10 2.95
C ARG A 71 6.67 -10.45 4.38
N MET A 72 5.90 -11.51 4.56
CA MET A 72 5.52 -12.03 5.87
C MET A 72 6.76 -12.55 6.60
N GLU A 73 7.54 -13.42 5.97
CA GLU A 73 8.80 -13.95 6.51
C GLU A 73 9.75 -12.81 6.92
N ASP A 74 9.92 -11.80 6.08
CA ASP A 74 10.71 -10.60 6.39
C ASP A 74 10.16 -9.82 7.59
N GLY A 75 8.83 -9.75 7.72
CA GLY A 75 8.17 -9.17 8.88
C GLY A 75 8.48 -9.92 10.18
N PHE A 76 8.51 -11.26 10.13
CA PHE A 76 8.88 -12.10 11.28
C PHE A 76 10.36 -11.92 11.66
N ASP A 77 11.26 -11.99 10.68
CA ASP A 77 12.71 -11.84 10.91
C ASP A 77 13.05 -10.46 11.48
N LEU A 78 12.44 -9.43 10.92
CA LEU A 78 12.52 -8.07 11.41
C LEU A 78 12.03 -7.95 12.86
N GLU A 79 10.87 -8.54 13.18
CA GLU A 79 10.32 -8.46 14.53
C GLU A 79 11.23 -9.12 15.55
N LYS A 80 11.75 -10.31 15.21
CA LYS A 80 12.77 -10.98 16.02
C LYS A 80 13.98 -10.07 16.25
N ALA A 81 14.49 -9.43 15.20
CA ALA A 81 15.60 -8.49 15.31
C ALA A 81 15.26 -7.23 16.16
N LEU A 82 14.00 -6.77 16.16
CA LEU A 82 13.53 -5.68 17.01
C LEU A 82 13.50 -6.06 18.49
N GLN A 83 13.03 -7.28 18.80
CA GLN A 83 12.96 -7.84 20.15
C GLN A 83 14.35 -8.11 20.72
N GLU A 84 15.26 -8.63 19.90
CA GLU A 84 16.67 -8.86 20.24
C GLU A 84 17.50 -7.56 20.31
N GLY A 85 16.92 -6.41 19.97
CA GLY A 85 17.59 -5.11 20.05
C GLY A 85 18.64 -4.88 18.96
N GLN A 86 18.62 -5.67 17.89
CA GLN A 86 19.57 -5.54 16.77
C GLN A 86 19.33 -4.25 15.97
N ILE A 87 18.06 -3.81 15.88
CA ILE A 87 17.68 -2.57 15.20
C ILE A 87 17.64 -1.43 16.22
N LYS A 88 18.71 -0.62 16.22
CA LYS A 88 18.86 0.52 17.15
C LYS A 88 18.02 1.73 16.75
N ARG A 89 17.92 2.06 15.46
CA ARG A 89 17.25 3.27 14.95
C ARG A 89 15.85 2.95 14.40
N LYS A 90 15.02 2.36 15.27
CA LYS A 90 13.67 1.89 14.96
C LYS A 90 12.76 2.97 14.34
N SER A 91 12.93 4.23 14.77
CA SER A 91 12.19 5.40 14.28
C SER A 91 12.52 5.84 12.84
N GLU A 92 13.60 5.29 12.28
CA GLU A 92 14.12 5.59 10.95
C GLU A 92 14.13 4.35 10.04
N THR A 93 13.62 3.23 10.55
CA THR A 93 13.45 1.97 9.83
C THR A 93 12.00 1.86 9.41
N MET A 94 11.76 1.73 8.10
CA MET A 94 10.42 1.53 7.55
C MET A 94 10.22 0.07 7.20
N VAL A 95 9.02 -0.44 7.48
CA VAL A 95 8.66 -1.85 7.42
C VAL A 95 7.25 -1.96 6.83
N TYR A 96 6.87 -3.10 6.25
CA TYR A 96 5.47 -3.29 5.87
C TYR A 96 4.63 -3.32 7.14
N TRP A 97 3.55 -2.58 7.13
CA TRP A 97 2.52 -2.74 8.13
C TRP A 97 1.81 -4.04 7.78
N GLY A 98 1.83 -5.05 8.65
CA GLY A 98 1.22 -6.35 8.34
C GLY A 98 -0.27 -6.27 7.95
N TYR A 99 -0.93 -5.11 8.15
CA TYR A 99 -2.39 -4.97 8.11
C TYR A 99 -2.88 -3.58 7.66
N PRO A 100 -3.26 -3.34 6.40
CA PRO A 100 -3.09 -4.21 5.23
C PRO A 100 -1.62 -4.29 4.78
N PRO A 101 -1.18 -5.42 4.17
CA PRO A 101 0.21 -5.74 3.83
C PRO A 101 0.83 -4.85 2.72
N ASN A 102 0.16 -3.76 2.35
CA ASN A 102 0.55 -2.81 1.31
C ASN A 102 0.88 -1.42 1.85
N LEU A 103 0.65 -1.17 3.13
CA LEU A 103 1.06 0.06 3.80
C LEU A 103 2.40 -0.14 4.50
N THR A 104 3.10 0.96 4.73
CA THR A 104 4.40 0.96 5.40
C THR A 104 4.33 1.74 6.69
N ILE A 105 4.96 1.22 7.73
CA ILE A 105 4.99 1.77 9.08
C ILE A 105 6.45 1.86 9.55
N ARG A 106 6.70 2.75 10.52
CA ARG A 106 7.99 2.75 11.22
C ARG A 106 8.08 1.52 12.13
N ALA A 107 9.26 0.93 12.22
CA ALA A 107 9.48 -0.27 13.02
C ALA A 107 9.08 -0.07 14.50
N ASP A 108 9.26 1.12 15.07
CA ASP A 108 8.88 1.43 16.45
C ASP A 108 7.38 1.55 16.70
N LEU A 109 6.55 1.60 15.66
CA LEU A 109 5.10 1.77 15.76
C LEU A 109 4.34 0.48 15.43
N HIS A 110 5.01 -0.55 14.89
CA HIS A 110 4.40 -1.77 14.35
C HIS A 110 3.44 -2.44 15.35
N SER A 111 3.96 -2.97 16.47
CA SER A 111 3.16 -3.71 17.45
C SER A 111 2.04 -2.86 18.06
N SER A 112 2.37 -1.64 18.51
CA SER A 112 1.41 -0.73 19.12
C SER A 112 0.23 -0.38 18.21
N SER A 113 0.48 -0.19 16.91
CA SER A 113 -0.58 0.10 15.94
C SER A 113 -1.49 -1.12 15.70
N SER A 114 -0.91 -2.32 15.70
CA SER A 114 -1.63 -3.57 15.50
C SER A 114 -2.57 -3.84 16.69
N VAL A 115 -2.05 -3.78 17.92
CA VAL A 115 -2.86 -3.94 19.15
C VAL A 115 -3.97 -2.90 19.22
N MET A 116 -3.68 -1.64 18.88
CA MET A 116 -4.67 -0.57 18.91
C MET A 116 -5.81 -0.78 17.91
N ILE A 117 -5.55 -1.40 16.76
CA ILE A 117 -6.55 -1.55 15.70
C ILE A 117 -7.32 -2.85 15.81
N TYR A 118 -6.61 -3.96 16.00
CA TYR A 118 -7.17 -5.31 15.92
C TYR A 118 -7.30 -5.99 17.28
N GLY A 119 -6.69 -5.43 18.32
CA GLY A 119 -6.63 -6.01 19.66
C GLY A 119 -5.37 -6.84 19.90
N PRO A 120 -5.13 -7.28 21.14
CA PRO A 120 -3.90 -7.96 21.54
C PRO A 120 -3.75 -9.35 20.90
N SER A 121 -4.85 -10.10 20.76
CA SER A 121 -4.86 -11.43 20.12
C SER A 121 -5.87 -11.46 18.98
N HIS A 122 -5.38 -11.63 17.76
CA HIS A 122 -6.23 -11.60 16.56
C HIS A 122 -5.66 -12.39 15.39
N ASP A 123 -6.58 -12.86 14.56
CA ASP A 123 -6.33 -13.48 13.27
C ASP A 123 -6.87 -12.58 12.16
N ILE A 124 -6.12 -12.44 11.09
CA ILE A 124 -6.67 -11.88 9.85
C ILE A 124 -6.40 -12.80 8.68
N SER A 125 -7.36 -12.88 7.78
CA SER A 125 -7.19 -13.54 6.49
C SER A 125 -7.34 -12.54 5.35
N PHE A 126 -6.33 -12.44 4.49
CA PHE A 126 -6.38 -11.64 3.26
C PHE A 126 -6.56 -12.57 2.08
N LEU A 127 -7.63 -12.37 1.31
CA LEU A 127 -8.03 -13.26 0.23
C LEU A 127 -8.21 -12.48 -1.07
N GLY A 128 -7.43 -12.88 -2.07
CA GLY A 128 -7.41 -12.26 -3.39
C GLY A 128 -8.48 -12.85 -4.30
N VAL A 129 -9.39 -11.99 -4.77
CA VAL A 129 -10.47 -12.32 -5.70
C VAL A 129 -10.04 -11.98 -7.11
N ASN A 130 -10.11 -12.95 -8.02
CA ASN A 130 -9.81 -12.75 -9.43
C ASN A 130 -10.88 -11.86 -10.07
N ASP A 131 -10.45 -10.79 -10.71
CA ASP A 131 -11.32 -9.77 -11.30
C ASP A 131 -12.15 -10.25 -12.51
N VAL A 132 -11.78 -11.38 -13.11
CA VAL A 132 -12.47 -11.96 -14.27
C VAL A 132 -13.38 -13.10 -13.83
N THR A 133 -12.87 -14.07 -13.06
CA THR A 133 -13.66 -15.23 -12.65
C THR A 133 -14.49 -14.99 -11.39
N ARG A 134 -14.18 -13.93 -10.63
CA ARG A 134 -14.72 -13.62 -9.30
C ARG A 134 -14.50 -14.72 -8.27
N GLU A 135 -13.51 -15.57 -8.50
CA GLU A 135 -13.15 -16.65 -7.58
C GLU A 135 -11.96 -16.24 -6.71
N ILE A 136 -11.92 -16.72 -5.46
CA ILE A 136 -10.73 -16.57 -4.62
C ILE A 136 -9.62 -17.46 -5.20
N ARG A 137 -8.45 -16.88 -5.46
CA ARG A 137 -7.31 -17.58 -6.09
C ARG A 137 -6.21 -17.90 -5.12
N SER A 138 -6.00 -17.02 -4.16
CA SER A 138 -4.98 -17.16 -3.15
C SER A 138 -5.36 -16.35 -1.93
N GLY A 139 -4.65 -16.60 -0.85
CA GLY A 139 -4.72 -15.77 0.32
C GLY A 139 -3.75 -16.24 1.37
N PHE A 140 -3.79 -15.57 2.49
CA PHE A 140 -3.01 -15.97 3.65
C PHE A 140 -3.75 -15.59 4.90
N ASN A 141 -3.47 -16.31 5.96
CA ASN A 141 -3.88 -16.00 7.30
C ASN A 141 -2.64 -15.75 8.15
N ILE A 142 -2.77 -14.83 9.09
CA ILE A 142 -1.75 -14.56 10.09
C ILE A 142 -2.44 -14.38 11.44
N HIS A 143 -1.85 -15.00 12.45
CA HIS A 143 -2.18 -14.83 13.85
C HIS A 143 -1.17 -13.92 14.55
N MET A 144 -1.68 -13.03 15.39
CA MET A 144 -0.91 -12.03 16.14
C MET A 144 -1.17 -12.13 17.63
N GLU A 145 -0.12 -11.95 18.42
CA GLU A 145 -0.16 -11.81 19.87
C GLU A 145 0.63 -10.58 20.31
N GLU A 146 0.01 -9.70 21.08
CA GLU A 146 0.54 -8.40 21.52
C GLU A 146 1.12 -7.54 20.38
N GLY A 147 0.50 -7.66 19.20
CA GLY A 147 0.93 -6.96 17.99
C GLY A 147 2.15 -7.56 17.30
N TYR A 148 2.54 -8.78 17.67
CA TYR A 148 3.61 -9.54 17.04
C TYR A 148 3.07 -10.74 16.28
N PRO A 149 3.62 -11.03 15.08
CA PRO A 149 3.21 -12.19 14.31
C PRO A 149 3.76 -13.46 14.97
N VAL A 150 2.92 -14.48 15.16
CA VAL A 150 3.32 -15.73 15.84
C VAL A 150 3.02 -17.00 15.04
N ASP A 151 2.03 -16.98 14.15
CA ASP A 151 1.78 -18.04 13.17
C ASP A 151 1.22 -17.44 11.88
N TYR A 152 1.46 -18.11 10.77
CA TYR A 152 0.88 -17.75 9.49
C TYR A 152 0.78 -18.98 8.60
N TRP A 153 -0.13 -18.92 7.63
CA TRP A 153 -0.25 -19.94 6.59
C TRP A 153 -0.82 -19.34 5.32
N PHE A 154 -0.47 -19.97 4.20
CA PHE A 154 -0.83 -19.53 2.86
C PHE A 154 -1.82 -20.50 2.22
N MET A 155 -2.68 -19.94 1.37
CA MET A 155 -3.52 -20.67 0.42
C MET A 155 -3.02 -20.31 -0.97
N PHE A 156 -2.41 -21.28 -1.63
CA PHE A 156 -1.97 -21.12 -3.01
C PHE A 156 -3.07 -21.54 -3.99
N PRO A 157 -2.93 -21.19 -5.27
CA PRO A 157 -3.79 -21.75 -6.31
C PRO A 157 -3.77 -23.27 -6.24
N ASN A 158 -4.95 -23.89 -6.32
CA ASN A 158 -5.17 -25.35 -6.25
C ASN A 158 -4.97 -26.00 -4.87
N ASP A 159 -4.79 -25.22 -3.80
CA ASP A 159 -4.78 -25.74 -2.44
C ASP A 159 -6.17 -26.30 -2.05
N GLU A 160 -6.19 -27.39 -1.28
CA GLU A 160 -7.42 -28.02 -0.78
C GLU A 160 -8.23 -27.09 0.11
N TYR A 161 -7.59 -26.11 0.76
CA TYR A 161 -8.27 -25.07 1.54
C TYR A 161 -9.31 -24.32 0.69
N LEU A 162 -9.01 -24.05 -0.58
CA LEU A 162 -9.91 -23.34 -1.50
C LEU A 162 -11.15 -24.18 -1.89
N ASP A 163 -11.10 -25.49 -1.71
CA ASP A 163 -12.19 -26.42 -2.00
C ASP A 163 -13.07 -26.74 -0.78
N ARG A 164 -12.70 -26.27 0.43
CA ARG A 164 -13.55 -26.34 1.63
C ARG A 164 -14.89 -25.68 1.39
N ARG A 165 -15.96 -26.26 1.94
CA ARG A 165 -17.34 -25.83 1.68
C ARG A 165 -17.96 -25.15 2.89
N HIS A 166 -18.71 -24.09 2.65
CA HIS A 166 -19.56 -23.47 3.67
C HIS A 166 -20.67 -24.45 4.07
N MET A 167 -20.76 -24.81 5.35
CA MET A 167 -21.69 -25.85 5.84
C MET A 167 -23.15 -25.67 5.39
N LYS A 168 -23.69 -24.44 5.49
CA LYS A 168 -25.09 -24.15 5.10
C LYS A 168 -25.33 -23.96 3.60
N LEU A 169 -24.41 -23.30 2.89
CA LEU A 169 -24.59 -22.92 1.48
C LEU A 169 -24.10 -24.02 0.52
N GLY A 170 -23.22 -24.90 0.97
CA GLY A 170 -22.54 -25.90 0.14
C GLY A 170 -21.54 -25.32 -0.86
N TYR A 171 -21.35 -24.00 -0.92
CA TYR A 171 -20.41 -23.35 -1.83
C TYR A 171 -18.98 -23.59 -1.38
N LYS A 172 -18.08 -23.86 -2.34
CA LYS A 172 -16.64 -23.88 -2.07
C LYS A 172 -16.16 -22.48 -1.71
N LEU A 173 -15.15 -22.37 -0.83
CA LEU A 173 -14.53 -21.12 -0.41
C LEU A 173 -14.24 -20.22 -1.62
N LYS A 174 -13.58 -20.77 -2.64
CA LYS A 174 -13.23 -20.02 -3.86
C LYS A 174 -14.40 -19.48 -4.66
N GLU A 175 -15.58 -20.09 -4.56
CA GLU A 175 -16.75 -19.71 -5.36
C GLU A 175 -17.62 -18.65 -4.68
N ILE A 176 -17.40 -18.36 -3.40
CA ILE A 176 -18.30 -17.48 -2.62
C ILE A 176 -18.43 -16.08 -3.25
N PRO A 177 -17.35 -15.35 -3.60
CA PRO A 177 -17.48 -14.00 -4.17
C PRO A 177 -18.08 -13.96 -5.58
N LYS A 178 -18.12 -15.11 -6.27
CA LYS A 178 -18.77 -15.28 -7.58
C LYS A 178 -20.28 -15.52 -7.43
N ARG A 179 -20.70 -16.23 -6.38
CA ARG A 179 -22.10 -16.61 -6.13
C ARG A 179 -22.87 -15.59 -5.31
N ILE A 180 -22.17 -14.70 -4.59
CA ILE A 180 -22.76 -13.64 -3.76
C ILE A 180 -22.25 -12.30 -4.29
N ASP A 181 -23.16 -11.45 -4.77
CA ASP A 181 -22.79 -10.15 -5.35
C ASP A 181 -22.37 -9.12 -4.30
N ASP A 182 -23.00 -9.12 -3.13
CA ASP A 182 -22.59 -8.26 -2.02
C ASP A 182 -21.29 -8.79 -1.39
N LEU A 183 -20.20 -8.03 -1.56
CA LEU A 183 -18.88 -8.44 -1.09
C LEU A 183 -18.79 -8.53 0.44
N SER A 184 -19.58 -7.76 1.20
CA SER A 184 -19.61 -7.82 2.66
C SER A 184 -20.28 -9.11 3.12
N ILE A 185 -21.39 -9.49 2.50
CA ILE A 185 -22.05 -10.78 2.75
C ILE A 185 -21.12 -11.93 2.33
N ALA A 186 -20.45 -11.81 1.19
CA ALA A 186 -19.48 -12.80 0.73
C ALA A 186 -18.34 -12.98 1.75
N ALA A 187 -17.76 -11.89 2.26
CA ALA A 187 -16.70 -11.92 3.26
C ALA A 187 -17.15 -12.55 4.58
N SER A 188 -18.39 -12.30 5.01
CA SER A 188 -18.98 -12.93 6.20
C SER A 188 -19.07 -14.45 6.05
N ARG A 189 -19.50 -14.95 4.87
CA ARG A 189 -19.55 -16.38 4.57
C ARG A 189 -18.17 -17.02 4.42
N VAL A 190 -17.22 -16.28 3.86
CA VAL A 190 -15.82 -16.71 3.81
C VAL A 190 -15.27 -16.85 5.23
N ARG A 191 -15.54 -15.88 6.10
CA ARG A 191 -15.11 -15.88 7.51
C ARG A 191 -15.60 -17.11 8.27
N ASP A 192 -16.82 -17.57 8.02
CA ASP A 192 -17.35 -18.79 8.64
C ASP A 192 -16.42 -20.01 8.36
N ILE A 193 -16.00 -20.21 7.10
CA ILE A 193 -15.06 -21.30 6.74
C ILE A 193 -13.67 -21.06 7.34
N MET A 194 -13.20 -19.81 7.31
CA MET A 194 -11.85 -19.47 7.75
C MET A 194 -11.68 -19.62 9.28
N LEU A 195 -12.73 -19.37 10.06
CA LEU A 195 -12.78 -19.65 11.49
C LEU A 195 -12.67 -21.14 11.78
N ASP A 196 -13.37 -21.99 11.02
CA ASP A 196 -13.29 -23.45 11.17
C ASP A 196 -11.86 -23.93 10.90
N LEU A 197 -11.24 -23.47 9.80
CA LEU A 197 -9.85 -23.78 9.47
C LEU A 197 -8.87 -23.34 10.56
N ARG A 198 -9.04 -22.12 11.11
CA ARG A 198 -8.21 -21.64 12.22
C ARG A 198 -8.37 -22.51 13.46
N ASN A 199 -9.60 -22.88 13.82
CA ASN A 199 -9.86 -23.70 15.00
C ASN A 199 -9.35 -25.14 14.85
N GLU A 200 -9.40 -25.72 13.64
CA GLU A 200 -8.83 -27.04 13.34
C GLU A 200 -7.30 -27.03 13.51
N ARG A 201 -6.63 -25.98 13.03
CA ARG A 201 -5.17 -25.86 13.05
C ARG A 201 -4.63 -25.42 14.42
N ASN A 202 -5.26 -24.41 15.02
CA ASN A 202 -4.78 -23.70 16.19
C ASN A 202 -5.92 -23.49 17.22
N PRO A 203 -6.40 -24.56 17.87
CA PRO A 203 -7.51 -24.47 18.82
C PRO A 203 -7.20 -23.59 20.04
N GLN A 204 -5.93 -23.39 20.39
CA GLN A 204 -5.51 -22.51 21.48
C GLN A 204 -5.91 -21.04 21.26
N TRP A 205 -6.12 -20.62 20.01
CA TRP A 205 -6.52 -19.27 19.65
C TRP A 205 -8.00 -19.17 19.30
N ALA A 206 -8.83 -20.17 19.62
CA ALA A 206 -10.24 -20.18 19.23
C ALA A 206 -11.04 -18.94 19.69
N ASN A 207 -10.59 -18.27 20.76
CA ASN A 207 -11.22 -17.07 21.30
C ASN A 207 -10.63 -15.75 20.74
N SER A 208 -9.57 -15.80 19.95
CA SER A 208 -8.97 -14.62 19.32
C SER A 208 -9.92 -14.01 18.31
N SER A 209 -9.88 -12.68 18.19
CA SER A 209 -10.73 -12.00 17.21
C SER A 209 -10.33 -12.41 15.80
N TYR A 210 -11.28 -12.51 14.87
CA TYR A 210 -11.01 -13.01 13.52
C TYR A 210 -11.63 -12.07 12.49
N GLN A 211 -10.80 -11.51 11.62
CA GLN A 211 -11.23 -10.69 10.49
C GLN A 211 -10.87 -11.36 9.16
N VAL A 212 -11.71 -11.14 8.15
CA VAL A 212 -11.42 -11.49 6.76
C VAL A 212 -11.37 -10.22 5.94
N SER A 213 -10.41 -10.10 5.05
CA SER A 213 -10.37 -9.09 4.02
C SER A 213 -10.46 -9.75 2.64
N LEU A 214 -11.45 -9.33 1.86
CA LEU A 214 -11.53 -9.63 0.44
C LEU A 214 -11.02 -8.43 -0.35
N PHE A 215 -10.16 -8.66 -1.33
CA PHE A 215 -9.68 -7.63 -2.24
C PHE A 215 -9.57 -8.18 -3.66
N PHE A 216 -9.84 -7.34 -4.66
CA PHE A 216 -9.65 -7.73 -6.05
C PHE A 216 -8.17 -7.65 -6.45
N LEU A 217 -7.66 -8.63 -7.18
CA LEU A 217 -6.22 -8.75 -7.46
C LEU A 217 -5.68 -7.64 -8.38
N MET A 218 -6.41 -7.26 -9.44
CA MET A 218 -5.90 -6.27 -10.40
C MET A 218 -5.86 -4.84 -9.87
N VAL A 219 -6.75 -4.51 -8.93
CA VAL A 219 -6.96 -3.13 -8.45
C VAL A 219 -6.62 -2.97 -6.95
N GLY A 220 -6.63 -4.08 -6.20
CA GLY A 220 -6.50 -4.11 -4.73
C GLY A 220 -5.07 -4.03 -4.21
N GLY A 221 -4.07 -4.12 -5.07
CA GLY A 221 -2.72 -3.71 -4.70
C GLY A 221 -2.67 -2.19 -4.62
N ALA A 222 -2.98 -1.57 -3.46
CA ALA A 222 -2.64 -0.18 -3.17
C ALA A 222 -1.10 0.00 -3.15
N LYS A 223 -0.48 -0.21 -4.31
CA LYS A 223 0.95 -0.18 -4.58
C LYS A 223 1.33 1.29 -4.82
N GLY A 224 1.12 2.14 -3.82
CA GLY A 224 1.53 3.54 -3.92
C GLY A 224 3.05 3.63 -4.10
N PHE A 225 3.55 4.54 -4.95
CA PHE A 225 4.99 4.82 -4.96
C PHE A 225 5.43 5.57 -3.70
N SER A 226 4.49 6.25 -3.05
CA SER A 226 4.67 6.77 -1.71
C SER A 226 3.68 6.13 -0.74
N ASN A 227 4.03 6.15 0.55
CA ASN A 227 3.09 5.83 1.62
C ASN A 227 1.82 6.69 1.55
N TYR A 228 1.92 7.97 1.17
CA TYR A 228 0.75 8.84 1.01
C TYR A 228 -0.15 8.40 -0.15
N ASP A 229 0.41 8.02 -1.30
CA ASP A 229 -0.39 7.51 -2.42
C ASP A 229 -1.09 6.20 -2.04
N ALA A 230 -0.39 5.29 -1.35
CA ALA A 230 -0.96 4.03 -0.88
C ALA A 230 -2.09 4.27 0.12
N ILE A 231 -1.86 5.12 1.13
CA ILE A 231 -2.89 5.49 2.13
C ILE A 231 -4.10 6.12 1.46
N GLY A 232 -3.88 7.01 0.49
CA GLY A 232 -4.95 7.65 -0.29
C GLY A 232 -5.76 6.63 -1.09
N GLN A 233 -5.08 5.79 -1.88
CA GLN A 233 -5.74 4.72 -2.64
C GLN A 233 -6.51 3.75 -1.75
N THR A 234 -5.97 3.45 -0.56
CA THR A 234 -6.69 2.63 0.42
C THR A 234 -8.02 3.28 0.82
N TYR A 235 -8.02 4.58 1.10
CA TYR A 235 -9.26 5.30 1.38
C TYR A 235 -10.25 5.22 0.22
N ASP A 236 -9.77 5.45 -1.00
CA ASP A 236 -10.61 5.49 -2.19
C ASP A 236 -11.20 4.12 -2.53
N GLY A 237 -10.46 3.04 -2.31
CA GLY A 237 -10.93 1.68 -2.50
C GLY A 237 -11.99 1.25 -1.49
N VAL A 238 -11.82 1.57 -0.20
CA VAL A 238 -12.84 1.29 0.83
C VAL A 238 -14.09 2.11 0.58
N ASN A 239 -13.94 3.41 0.28
CA ASN A 239 -15.05 4.32 0.07
C ASN A 239 -15.56 4.35 -1.38
N ALA A 240 -15.17 3.39 -2.23
CA ALA A 240 -15.56 3.35 -3.64
C ALA A 240 -17.08 3.48 -3.84
N GLN A 241 -17.86 2.73 -3.06
CA GLN A 241 -19.31 2.77 -3.11
C GLN A 241 -19.86 4.11 -2.61
N ASN A 242 -19.56 4.46 -1.36
CA ASN A 242 -20.17 5.61 -0.68
C ASN A 242 -19.76 6.96 -1.26
N LYS A 243 -18.53 7.09 -1.77
CA LYS A 243 -17.97 8.36 -2.26
C LYS A 243 -18.09 8.53 -3.77
N TYR A 244 -17.94 7.44 -4.52
CA TYR A 244 -17.91 7.50 -5.98
C TYR A 244 -19.17 6.91 -6.62
N GLY A 245 -20.10 6.32 -5.87
CA GLY A 245 -21.30 5.70 -6.43
C GLY A 245 -21.00 4.43 -7.22
N LEU A 246 -19.85 3.80 -6.96
CA LEU A 246 -19.50 2.50 -7.56
C LEU A 246 -20.31 1.38 -6.89
N PRO A 247 -20.47 0.21 -7.53
CA PRO A 247 -21.33 -0.85 -6.99
C PRO A 247 -20.96 -1.31 -5.57
N HIS A 248 -19.67 -1.46 -5.28
CA HIS A 248 -19.12 -1.96 -4.01
C HIS A 248 -17.73 -1.36 -3.73
N SER A 249 -17.17 -1.65 -2.55
CA SER A 249 -15.76 -1.38 -2.21
C SER A 249 -14.79 -2.25 -3.02
N LEU A 250 -13.59 -1.75 -3.31
CA LEU A 250 -12.52 -2.53 -3.97
C LEU A 250 -11.93 -3.60 -3.07
N PHE A 251 -11.95 -3.32 -1.77
CA PHE A 251 -11.58 -4.23 -0.73
C PHE A 251 -12.29 -3.80 0.55
N LEU A 252 -12.48 -4.75 1.45
CA LEU A 252 -13.17 -4.53 2.71
C LEU A 252 -12.61 -5.45 3.78
N TYR A 253 -13.02 -5.21 5.03
CA TYR A 253 -12.84 -6.11 6.14
C TYR A 253 -14.20 -6.57 6.66
N GLU A 254 -14.27 -7.81 7.14
CA GLU A 254 -15.44 -8.35 7.80
C GLU A 254 -15.03 -9.22 9.01
N PRO A 255 -15.44 -8.86 10.24
CA PRO A 255 -16.00 -7.55 10.59
C PRO A 255 -14.94 -6.44 10.44
N TRP A 256 -15.41 -5.21 10.25
CA TRP A 256 -14.52 -4.05 10.28
C TRP A 256 -13.89 -3.84 11.66
N PRO A 257 -12.56 -3.63 11.75
CA PRO A 257 -11.95 -3.15 12.99
C PRO A 257 -12.58 -1.81 13.41
N PRO A 258 -13.08 -1.66 14.66
CA PRO A 258 -13.86 -0.49 15.06
C PRO A 258 -13.16 0.85 14.82
N MET A 259 -11.85 0.89 15.07
CA MET A 259 -11.06 2.10 14.85
C MET A 259 -10.97 2.45 13.37
N LEU A 260 -10.71 1.47 12.49
CA LEU A 260 -10.64 1.70 11.05
C LEU A 260 -12.00 2.15 10.50
N ASN A 261 -13.11 1.54 10.96
CA ASN A 261 -14.45 1.94 10.54
C ASN A 261 -14.70 3.43 10.83
N THR A 262 -14.33 3.88 12.03
CA THR A 262 -14.44 5.30 12.42
C THR A 262 -13.55 6.20 11.57
N MET A 263 -12.31 5.75 11.28
CA MET A 263 -11.36 6.54 10.50
C MET A 263 -11.76 6.64 9.02
N PHE A 264 -12.38 5.62 8.43
CA PHE A 264 -12.84 5.67 7.03
C PHE A 264 -14.02 6.62 6.81
N ALA A 265 -14.74 7.02 7.86
CA ALA A 265 -15.76 8.06 7.81
C ALA A 265 -15.20 9.49 7.69
N LEU A 266 -13.89 9.68 7.88
CA LEU A 266 -13.22 10.96 7.67
C LEU A 266 -13.19 11.35 6.18
N THR A 267 -12.89 12.61 5.88
CA THR A 267 -12.52 12.99 4.50
C THR A 267 -11.19 12.34 4.11
N ARG A 268 -10.95 12.14 2.81
CA ARG A 268 -9.69 11.57 2.28
C ARG A 268 -8.43 12.24 2.85
N SER A 269 -8.43 13.57 2.93
CA SER A 269 -7.31 14.35 3.45
C SER A 269 -7.09 14.10 4.95
N GLN A 270 -8.17 14.13 5.74
CA GLN A 270 -8.12 13.83 7.18
C GLN A 270 -7.69 12.38 7.46
N TRP A 271 -8.17 11.41 6.66
CA TRP A 271 -7.72 10.03 6.70
C TRP A 271 -6.21 9.94 6.44
N CYS A 272 -5.73 10.53 5.34
CA CYS A 272 -4.31 10.50 4.98
C CYS A 272 -3.45 11.10 6.09
N GLN A 273 -3.86 12.22 6.68
CA GLN A 273 -3.16 12.85 7.79
C GLN A 273 -3.16 11.98 9.05
N SER A 274 -4.29 11.37 9.39
CA SER A 274 -4.44 10.59 10.62
C SER A 274 -3.67 9.28 10.55
N ILE A 275 -3.81 8.54 9.45
CA ILE A 275 -3.08 7.29 9.23
C ILE A 275 -1.60 7.54 9.05
N SER A 276 -1.18 8.53 8.24
CA SER A 276 0.26 8.81 8.09
C SER A 276 0.92 9.24 9.40
N ARG A 277 0.19 9.94 10.29
CA ARG A 277 0.66 10.24 11.64
C ARG A 277 0.88 8.97 12.46
N MET A 278 -0.06 8.02 12.41
CA MET A 278 0.01 6.75 13.13
C MET A 278 1.12 5.84 12.60
N LEU A 279 1.32 5.79 11.28
CA LEU A 279 2.25 4.84 10.66
C LEU A 279 3.67 5.39 10.51
N SER A 280 3.81 6.69 10.25
CA SER A 280 5.09 7.28 9.80
C SER A 280 5.39 8.63 10.44
N MET A 281 4.62 9.05 11.46
CA MET A 281 4.72 10.40 12.03
C MET A 281 4.60 11.53 10.99
N ASN A 282 3.80 11.29 9.94
CA ASN A 282 3.61 12.14 8.75
C ASN A 282 4.84 12.27 7.83
N GLN A 283 5.83 11.38 7.95
CA GLN A 283 6.99 11.40 7.06
C GLN A 283 6.62 10.81 5.71
N LEU A 284 7.11 11.44 4.64
CA LEU A 284 7.07 10.85 3.31
C LEU A 284 8.00 9.65 3.28
N TYR A 285 7.49 8.52 2.82
CA TYR A 285 8.26 7.35 2.47
C TYR A 285 7.97 6.99 1.02
N MET A 286 9.01 6.90 0.20
CA MET A 286 8.89 6.29 -1.12
C MET A 286 9.02 4.78 -0.95
N GLN A 287 8.03 4.03 -1.43
CA GLN A 287 7.96 2.59 -1.23
C GLN A 287 9.12 1.87 -1.92
N HIS A 288 9.56 0.78 -1.31
CA HIS A 288 10.62 -0.04 -1.86
C HIS A 288 10.05 -1.06 -2.83
N LEU A 289 10.90 -1.50 -3.74
CA LEU A 289 10.72 -2.75 -4.47
C LEU A 289 11.56 -3.81 -3.80
N ASP A 290 10.90 -4.90 -3.42
CA ASP A 290 11.59 -6.02 -2.79
C ASP A 290 12.58 -6.64 -3.78
N LYS A 291 13.83 -6.68 -3.36
CA LYS A 291 14.96 -7.14 -4.16
C LYS A 291 14.79 -8.61 -4.57
N THR A 292 14.23 -9.43 -3.70
CA THR A 292 13.93 -10.85 -3.99
C THR A 292 12.98 -10.94 -5.18
N LEU A 293 11.98 -10.07 -5.23
CA LEU A 293 11.01 -10.03 -6.34
C LEU A 293 11.63 -9.54 -7.62
N ILE A 294 12.47 -8.53 -7.52
CA ILE A 294 13.25 -8.03 -8.65
C ILE A 294 14.10 -9.16 -9.22
N ASP A 295 14.86 -9.87 -8.38
CA ASP A 295 15.77 -10.92 -8.81
C ASP A 295 15.01 -12.14 -9.36
N TYR A 296 13.90 -12.51 -8.74
CA TYR A 296 13.01 -13.56 -9.24
C TYR A 296 12.38 -13.18 -10.58
N GLY A 297 11.83 -11.97 -10.68
CA GLY A 297 11.24 -11.44 -11.92
C GLY A 297 12.26 -11.37 -13.05
N LYS A 298 13.47 -10.85 -12.80
CA LYS A 298 14.57 -10.86 -13.77
C LYS A 298 14.89 -12.26 -14.30
N LYS A 299 14.90 -13.25 -13.40
CA LYS A 299 15.30 -14.63 -13.73
C LYS A 299 14.21 -15.39 -14.49
N HIS A 300 12.96 -15.25 -14.07
CA HIS A 300 11.85 -16.09 -14.55
C HIS A 300 10.93 -15.38 -15.55
N TYR A 301 10.89 -14.05 -15.51
CA TYR A 301 9.94 -13.18 -16.23
C TYR A 301 10.63 -11.89 -16.72
N PRO A 302 11.70 -12.00 -17.53
CA PRO A 302 12.55 -10.86 -17.87
C PRO A 302 11.79 -9.75 -18.61
N ASP A 303 10.83 -10.10 -19.46
CA ASP A 303 10.00 -9.14 -20.19
C ASP A 303 9.08 -8.36 -19.24
N GLU A 304 8.49 -9.03 -18.26
CA GLU A 304 7.60 -8.41 -17.28
C GLU A 304 8.38 -7.58 -16.26
N TYR A 305 9.59 -8.02 -15.90
CA TYR A 305 10.53 -7.22 -15.15
C TYR A 305 10.88 -5.92 -15.91
N TYR A 306 11.21 -6.02 -17.20
CA TYR A 306 11.53 -4.86 -18.03
C TYR A 306 10.36 -3.87 -18.15
N ARG A 307 9.14 -4.38 -18.30
CA ARG A 307 7.92 -3.54 -18.31
C ARG A 307 7.71 -2.81 -17.00
N SER A 308 7.87 -3.52 -15.88
CA SER A 308 7.78 -2.93 -14.54
C SER A 308 8.86 -1.84 -14.38
N LEU A 309 10.08 -2.12 -14.83
CA LEU A 309 11.20 -1.17 -14.81
C LEU A 309 10.90 0.10 -15.63
N ARG A 310 10.30 -0.04 -16.81
CA ARG A 310 9.87 1.09 -17.64
C ARG A 310 8.85 1.96 -16.93
N ASN A 311 7.81 1.36 -16.35
CA ASN A 311 6.78 2.08 -15.60
C ASN A 311 7.39 2.85 -14.42
N MET A 312 8.28 2.21 -13.66
CA MET A 312 8.96 2.83 -12.52
C MET A 312 9.89 3.95 -12.94
N SER A 313 10.67 3.75 -14.01
CA SER A 313 11.54 4.75 -14.60
C SER A 313 10.73 5.97 -15.05
N TYR A 314 9.65 5.78 -15.80
CA TYR A 314 8.76 6.86 -16.23
C TYR A 314 8.22 7.67 -15.03
N ARG A 315 7.85 6.99 -13.96
CA ARG A 315 7.32 7.65 -12.75
C ARG A 315 8.39 8.42 -11.97
N LEU A 316 9.61 7.92 -11.89
CA LEU A 316 10.70 8.57 -11.15
C LEU A 316 11.42 9.66 -11.96
N LYS A 317 11.44 9.55 -13.29
CA LYS A 317 12.04 10.51 -14.23
C LYS A 317 11.08 11.58 -14.70
N VAL A 318 9.90 11.18 -15.17
CA VAL A 318 9.01 12.06 -15.94
C VAL A 318 7.90 12.63 -15.08
N LEU A 319 7.21 11.79 -14.29
CA LEU A 319 6.08 12.26 -13.47
C LEU A 319 6.50 12.83 -12.11
N GLY A 320 7.50 12.23 -11.48
CA GLY A 320 7.92 12.50 -10.11
C GLY A 320 6.89 12.05 -9.05
N VAL A 321 7.37 11.68 -7.86
CA VAL A 321 6.50 11.30 -6.74
C VAL A 321 5.90 12.57 -6.10
N PRO A 322 4.58 12.66 -5.94
CA PRO A 322 3.94 13.81 -5.30
C PRO A 322 4.34 13.94 -3.84
N LEU A 323 4.44 15.18 -3.36
CA LEU A 323 4.61 15.47 -1.95
C LEU A 323 3.32 15.16 -1.17
N PRO A 324 3.42 14.91 0.16
CA PRO A 324 2.27 14.55 0.98
C PRO A 324 1.04 15.46 0.83
N TRP A 325 1.25 16.78 0.78
CA TRP A 325 0.16 17.75 0.64
C TRP A 325 -0.50 17.67 -0.75
N GLN A 326 0.26 17.41 -1.82
CA GLN A 326 -0.29 17.23 -3.17
C GLN A 326 -1.16 15.99 -3.24
N THR A 327 -0.75 14.90 -2.60
CA THR A 327 -1.59 13.70 -2.51
C THR A 327 -2.83 13.96 -1.67
N MET A 328 -2.74 14.68 -0.55
CA MET A 328 -3.91 15.00 0.28
C MET A 328 -4.94 15.91 -0.40
N GLU A 329 -4.46 16.82 -1.26
CA GLU A 329 -5.27 17.84 -1.94
C GLU A 329 -5.57 17.48 -3.41
N CYS A 330 -5.23 16.26 -3.86
CA CYS A 330 -5.54 15.86 -5.23
C CYS A 330 -7.05 15.73 -5.45
N ILE A 331 -7.47 16.05 -6.67
CA ILE A 331 -8.84 15.86 -7.13
C ILE A 331 -8.90 14.45 -7.75
N PRO A 332 -9.71 13.53 -7.19
CA PRO A 332 -9.86 12.20 -7.75
C PRO A 332 -10.67 12.23 -9.06
N PRO A 333 -10.65 11.14 -9.82
CA PRO A 333 -11.56 10.90 -10.94
C PRO A 333 -13.03 11.07 -10.53
N GLU A 334 -13.89 11.48 -11.48
CA GLU A 334 -15.31 11.72 -11.25
C GLU A 334 -16.16 10.68 -12.00
N TYR A 335 -16.93 9.90 -11.25
CA TYR A 335 -17.86 8.88 -11.77
C TYR A 335 -19.29 9.43 -11.79
N ASP A 336 -20.02 9.16 -12.88
CA ASP A 336 -21.45 9.43 -13.01
C ASP A 336 -22.23 8.15 -12.70
N PRO A 337 -22.86 8.03 -11.51
CA PRO A 337 -23.61 6.83 -11.15
C PRO A 337 -24.90 6.65 -11.96
N VAL A 338 -25.45 7.73 -12.53
CA VAL A 338 -26.68 7.68 -13.34
C VAL A 338 -26.38 7.10 -14.71
N ARG A 339 -25.26 7.52 -15.31
CA ARG A 339 -24.81 7.02 -16.62
C ARG A 339 -24.00 5.74 -16.53
N GLY A 340 -23.47 5.42 -15.35
CA GLY A 340 -22.60 4.27 -15.13
C GLY A 340 -21.21 4.40 -15.78
N GLU A 341 -20.73 5.65 -15.96
CA GLU A 341 -19.48 5.95 -16.69
C GLU A 341 -18.63 7.00 -15.95
N TRP A 342 -17.33 7.05 -16.25
CA TRP A 342 -16.42 8.07 -15.72
C TRP A 342 -16.49 9.34 -16.57
N LYS A 343 -16.79 10.49 -15.94
CA LYS A 343 -16.68 11.81 -16.57
C LYS A 343 -15.22 12.23 -16.71
N THR A 344 -14.41 11.92 -15.71
CA THR A 344 -12.96 12.10 -15.73
C THR A 344 -12.28 10.86 -15.15
N ILE A 345 -11.15 10.47 -15.73
CA ILE A 345 -10.39 9.26 -15.34
C ILE A 345 -9.06 9.62 -14.67
N GLU A 346 -8.58 10.85 -14.87
CA GLU A 346 -7.27 11.29 -14.41
C GLU A 346 -7.31 11.90 -13.01
N TRP A 347 -6.30 11.57 -12.22
CA TRP A 347 -6.03 12.23 -10.95
C TRP A 347 -5.37 13.57 -11.18
N LYS A 348 -5.94 14.65 -10.65
CA LYS A 348 -5.36 16.00 -10.77
C LYS A 348 -4.68 16.39 -9.46
N TYR A 349 -3.36 16.35 -9.48
CA TYR A 349 -2.54 16.78 -8.35
C TYR A 349 -2.26 18.30 -8.44
N PRO A 350 -2.25 19.03 -7.31
CA PRO A 350 -1.81 20.42 -7.30
C PRO A 350 -0.40 20.58 -7.88
N LYS A 351 -0.17 21.71 -8.57
CA LYS A 351 1.16 22.08 -9.08
C LYS A 351 2.12 22.33 -7.92
N GLY A 352 3.36 21.88 -8.06
CA GLY A 352 4.38 22.04 -7.04
C GLY A 352 5.58 21.11 -7.27
N PRO A 353 6.59 21.18 -6.40
CA PRO A 353 7.74 20.30 -6.48
C PRO A 353 7.35 18.85 -6.27
N ARG A 354 8.13 17.96 -6.86
CA ARG A 354 7.98 16.51 -6.77
C ARG A 354 9.33 15.88 -6.47
N VAL A 355 9.32 14.61 -6.08
CA VAL A 355 10.56 13.83 -5.93
C VAL A 355 10.89 13.21 -7.29
N PHE A 356 11.99 13.65 -7.89
CA PHE A 356 12.60 13.01 -9.05
C PHE A 356 13.89 12.34 -8.59
N TYR A 357 14.16 11.10 -9.02
CA TYR A 357 15.32 10.36 -8.48
C TYR A 357 16.67 11.01 -8.86
N GLU A 358 16.73 11.70 -10.00
CA GLU A 358 17.93 12.42 -10.48
C GLU A 358 18.33 13.57 -9.55
N ASP A 359 17.34 14.17 -8.90
CA ASP A 359 17.57 15.26 -7.94
C ASP A 359 18.11 14.76 -6.58
N LEU A 360 18.05 13.45 -6.34
CA LEU A 360 18.46 12.82 -5.08
C LEU A 360 19.94 12.46 -5.04
N ASP A 361 20.66 12.57 -6.16
CA ASP A 361 22.06 12.11 -6.28
C ASP A 361 22.19 10.65 -5.81
N LEU A 362 21.34 9.78 -6.36
CA LEU A 362 21.28 8.36 -6.08
C LEU A 362 21.34 7.57 -7.39
N SER A 363 21.87 6.35 -7.32
CA SER A 363 21.65 5.37 -8.38
C SER A 363 20.17 4.99 -8.46
N PHE A 364 19.74 4.48 -9.62
CA PHE A 364 18.36 4.03 -9.78
C PHE A 364 18.01 2.88 -8.81
N ASP A 365 18.94 1.95 -8.58
CA ASP A 365 18.82 0.88 -7.57
C ASP A 365 18.54 1.43 -6.16
N GLU A 366 19.28 2.43 -5.72
CA GLU A 366 19.05 3.07 -4.42
C GLU A 366 17.70 3.79 -4.40
N ALA A 367 17.31 4.41 -5.50
CA ALA A 367 16.03 5.10 -5.62
C ALA A 367 14.83 4.17 -5.42
N ILE A 368 14.92 2.92 -5.89
CA ILE A 368 13.84 1.94 -5.75
C ILE A 368 13.95 1.06 -4.50
N SER A 369 15.02 1.18 -3.71
CA SER A 369 15.20 0.41 -2.47
C SER A 369 14.30 0.84 -1.30
N GLY A 370 13.57 1.94 -1.47
CA GLY A 370 12.81 2.61 -0.42
C GLY A 370 13.57 3.78 0.18
N ILE A 371 12.88 4.90 0.39
CA ILE A 371 13.51 6.14 0.90
C ILE A 371 12.61 6.81 1.93
N LEU A 372 13.12 6.97 3.15
CA LEU A 372 12.47 7.77 4.18
C LEU A 372 12.96 9.21 4.13
N PHE A 373 12.04 10.16 4.05
CA PHE A 373 12.36 11.58 3.99
C PHE A 373 12.03 12.34 5.28
N ASN A 374 12.72 13.45 5.53
CA ASN A 374 12.32 14.49 6.48
C ASN A 374 11.33 15.48 5.85
N ILE A 375 10.41 14.96 5.05
CA ILE A 375 9.37 15.72 4.38
C ILE A 375 8.03 15.29 4.98
N THR A 376 7.17 16.27 5.25
CA THR A 376 5.82 16.06 5.78
C THR A 376 4.82 16.88 4.97
N HIS A 377 3.52 16.70 5.21
CA HIS A 377 2.47 17.56 4.65
C HIS A 377 2.60 19.05 4.99
N ARG A 378 3.50 19.43 5.92
CA ARG A 378 3.76 20.84 6.28
C ARG A 378 5.08 21.38 5.74
N SER A 379 5.88 20.54 5.08
CA SER A 379 7.18 20.94 4.55
C SER A 379 6.99 21.89 3.37
N LYS A 380 7.66 23.05 3.42
CA LYS A 380 7.77 23.99 2.31
C LYS A 380 9.15 23.80 1.70
N VAL A 381 9.22 22.97 0.67
CA VAL A 381 10.44 22.71 -0.09
C VAL A 381 10.26 23.27 -1.49
N GLU A 382 11.30 23.84 -2.09
CA GLU A 382 11.28 24.26 -3.50
C GLU A 382 11.73 23.13 -4.42
N LYS A 383 12.63 22.27 -3.93
CA LYS A 383 13.16 21.09 -4.60
C LYS A 383 13.48 20.01 -3.58
N VAL A 384 13.23 18.75 -3.90
CA VAL A 384 13.61 17.62 -3.05
C VAL A 384 14.97 17.10 -3.51
N THR A 385 15.91 17.05 -2.58
CA THR A 385 17.30 16.64 -2.81
C THR A 385 17.76 15.63 -1.77
N ARG A 386 18.98 15.09 -1.95
CA ARG A 386 19.64 14.17 -1.01
C ARG A 386 19.59 14.60 0.46
N ASP A 387 19.65 15.90 0.74
CA ASP A 387 19.63 16.44 2.11
C ASP A 387 18.36 16.10 2.89
N HIS A 388 17.27 15.82 2.18
CA HIS A 388 15.99 15.47 2.75
C HIS A 388 15.89 14.00 3.15
N ILE A 389 16.82 13.15 2.72
CA ILE A 389 16.79 11.71 2.97
C ILE A 389 17.30 11.40 4.38
N ILE A 390 16.58 10.56 5.11
CA ILE A 390 16.94 10.06 6.44
C ILE A 390 17.63 8.71 6.31
N SER A 391 16.99 7.79 5.60
CA SER A 391 17.46 6.42 5.39
C SER A 391 17.04 5.91 4.01
N LEU A 392 17.79 4.92 3.53
CA LEU A 392 17.52 4.12 2.34
C LEU A 392 17.22 2.68 2.76
N GLY A 393 16.50 1.93 1.94
CA GLY A 393 16.20 0.53 2.21
C GLY A 393 14.92 0.31 3.01
N HIS A 394 14.72 -0.93 3.40
CA HIS A 394 13.53 -1.42 4.11
C HIS A 394 13.92 -2.48 5.13
N GLY A 395 13.27 -2.48 6.30
CA GLY A 395 13.49 -3.48 7.33
C GLY A 395 14.97 -3.64 7.71
N LEU A 396 15.46 -4.88 7.68
CA LEU A 396 16.84 -5.24 8.03
C LEU A 396 17.89 -4.64 7.07
N ASP A 397 17.50 -4.31 5.84
CA ASP A 397 18.40 -3.73 4.83
C ASP A 397 18.52 -2.19 4.93
N THR A 398 17.97 -1.58 5.99
CA THR A 398 17.95 -0.12 6.15
C THR A 398 19.36 0.45 6.36
N LYS A 399 19.75 1.38 5.49
CA LYS A 399 20.98 2.17 5.57
C LYS A 399 20.67 3.59 6.02
N TYR A 400 21.28 4.03 7.12
CA TYR A 400 21.05 5.36 7.66
C TYR A 400 22.04 6.38 7.09
N LEU A 401 21.54 7.48 6.52
CA LEU A 401 22.38 8.53 5.92
C LEU A 401 22.67 9.69 6.88
N LYS A 402 21.87 9.84 7.93
CA LYS A 402 22.08 10.87 8.97
C LYS A 402 22.81 10.28 10.17
N PRO A 403 23.61 11.07 10.93
CA PRO A 403 24.23 10.58 12.15
C PRO A 403 23.18 10.21 13.20
N GLU A 404 23.56 9.33 14.13
CA GLU A 404 22.70 8.95 15.25
C GLU A 404 22.32 10.19 16.09
N GLY A 405 21.07 10.25 16.56
CA GLY A 405 20.54 11.40 17.32
C GLY A 405 20.23 12.64 16.48
N TRP A 406 20.38 12.57 15.14
CA TRP A 406 20.05 13.70 14.26
C TRP A 406 18.59 14.15 14.38
N ALA A 407 17.65 13.21 14.52
CA ALA A 407 16.22 13.53 14.63
C ALA A 407 15.91 14.33 15.91
N GLU A 408 16.53 13.95 17.03
CA GLU A 408 16.45 14.62 18.33
C GLU A 408 17.07 16.01 18.25
N GLU A 409 18.22 16.13 17.58
CA GLU A 409 18.90 17.40 17.37
C GLU A 409 18.04 18.34 16.50
N GLU A 410 17.44 17.85 15.42
CA GLU A 410 16.52 18.62 14.59
C GLU A 410 15.27 19.04 15.35
N LYS A 411 14.70 18.15 16.17
CA LYS A 411 13.58 18.48 17.05
C LYS A 411 13.96 19.57 18.05
N ARG A 412 15.18 19.51 18.62
CA ARG A 412 15.74 20.55 19.50
C ARG A 412 15.92 21.88 18.77
N LYS A 413 16.53 21.88 17.58
CA LYS A 413 16.70 23.06 16.72
C LYS A 413 15.35 23.70 16.38
N ARG A 414 14.34 22.90 16.01
CA ARG A 414 12.97 23.36 15.72
C ARG A 414 12.31 24.00 16.95
N ARG A 415 12.45 23.41 18.14
CA ARG A 415 11.94 23.98 19.41
C ARG A 415 12.60 25.33 19.71
N LEU A 416 13.92 25.43 19.56
CA LEU A 416 14.67 26.68 19.75
C LEU A 416 14.22 27.77 18.77
N ARG A 417 14.11 27.45 17.47
CA ARG A 417 13.62 28.39 16.45
C ARG A 417 12.22 28.93 16.77
N ARG A 418 11.31 28.07 17.25
CA ARG A 418 9.96 28.49 17.68
C ARG A 418 10.02 29.43 18.89
N LYS A 419 10.86 29.12 19.89
CA LYS A 419 11.06 29.97 21.08
C LYS A 419 11.60 31.35 20.68
N VAL A 420 12.61 31.40 19.82
CA VAL A 420 13.18 32.66 19.28
C VAL A 420 12.13 33.46 18.50
N LYS A 421 11.33 32.82 17.64
CA LYS A 421 10.25 33.50 16.90
C LYS A 421 9.19 34.09 17.85
N LYS A 422 8.83 33.37 18.93
CA LYS A 422 7.89 33.86 19.96
C LYS A 422 8.48 35.08 20.69
N ILE A 423 9.74 35.03 21.10
CA ILE A 423 10.43 36.14 21.76
C ILE A 423 10.48 37.38 20.85
N ARG A 424 10.87 37.21 19.58
CA ARG A 424 10.89 38.33 18.61
C ARG A 424 9.52 38.98 18.43
N LYS A 425 8.44 38.18 18.41
CA LYS A 425 7.07 38.71 18.32
C LYS A 425 6.68 39.54 19.55
N VAL A 426 7.08 39.10 20.75
CA VAL A 426 6.84 39.84 22.00
C VAL A 426 7.66 41.14 22.05
N ILE A 427 8.94 41.10 21.63
CA ILE A 427 9.79 42.30 21.59
C ILE A 427 9.25 43.33 20.59
N LYS A 428 8.76 42.88 19.42
CA LYS A 428 8.16 43.78 18.43
C LYS A 428 6.91 44.48 18.99
N PHE A 429 6.03 43.73 19.66
CA PHE A 429 4.83 44.28 20.29
C PHE A 429 5.16 45.38 21.30
N LYS A 430 6.19 45.18 22.14
CA LYS A 430 6.64 46.17 23.13
C LYS A 430 7.32 47.43 22.56
N LYS A 431 7.63 47.46 21.25
CA LYS A 431 8.21 48.65 20.59
C LYS A 431 7.14 49.48 19.87
N ASP A 432 5.97 48.89 19.65
CA ASP A 432 4.84 49.52 18.97
C ASP A 432 3.83 50.10 20.01
N ASP A 433 4.01 49.80 21.30
CA ASP A 433 3.41 50.43 22.48
C ASP A 433 4.40 51.44 23.09
#